data_AF-A0A8T5NDS9-F1
#
_entry.id   AF-A0A8T5NDS9-F1
#
_cell.length_a   1.000
_cell.length_b   1.000
_cell.length_c   1.000
_cell.angle_alpha   90.00
_cell.angle_beta   90.00
_cell.angle_gamma   90.00
#
_symmetry.space_group_name_H-M   'P 1'
#
loop_
_entity.id
_entity.type
_entity.pdbx_description
1 polymer ?
#
loop_
_entity_poly.entity_id
_entity_poly.type
_entity_poly.pdbx_seq_one_letter_code
_entity_poly.pdbx_strand_id
1 'polypeptide(L)'
;MDEEEALKMILAAVLLLMLSAAAGGSANIEMVIPMKDHAYAPDVIVAGSTLERGKIILENHGSEPLKNVSIEIKVPHSLGLQDDVTKTNTIINSFEEIMPGESISIVFSVKPPDSIPLREKSSFEIKVNYVDSAGPHTETFSHEIEIIPPPSWAIYGTVLASIIIIVFALVAFGKFNILERFTTVDLITIALLAALTGVVFRWFWQTFNDLLGPFGGLLSTIPTTALMIVALQLVRKPGTATLLFTTDLLVGMIIWGTNITVWLGWYMMEGVVVDVLVFLFRMDYADRRSTAIVYGIARSMVAYWTFYFLFAPVVWHVYYAPWYAWMNIGISVIGGIIGGAVGYSTAVKMRGAVF
;
A
#
# COMPACT_ATOMS: atom_id res chain seq x y z
N MET A 1 4.14 36.59 47.75
CA MET A 1 4.87 35.36 47.47
C MET A 1 5.88 35.72 46.42
N ASP A 2 7.16 35.77 46.80
CA ASP A 2 8.24 36.16 45.90
C ASP A 2 8.41 35.09 44.80
N GLU A 3 8.80 35.50 43.60
CA GLU A 3 9.00 34.59 42.46
C GLU A 3 9.95 33.43 42.79
N GLU A 4 10.88 33.64 43.72
CA GLU A 4 11.82 32.62 44.19
C GLU A 4 11.14 31.53 45.06
N GLU A 5 10.12 31.88 45.86
CA GLU A 5 9.32 30.91 46.62
C GLU A 5 8.37 30.13 45.70
N ALA A 6 7.81 30.79 44.68
CA ALA A 6 6.98 30.14 43.67
C ALA A 6 7.80 29.11 42.87
N LEU A 7 9.03 29.45 42.49
CA LEU A 7 9.93 28.56 41.77
C LEU A 7 10.36 27.36 42.62
N LYS A 8 10.66 27.57 43.91
CA LYS A 8 11.01 26.49 44.85
C LYS A 8 9.84 25.54 45.12
N MET A 9 8.61 26.04 45.21
CA MET A 9 7.42 25.19 45.33
C MET A 9 7.13 24.41 44.05
N ILE A 10 7.31 25.01 42.87
CA ILE A 10 7.15 24.30 41.59
C ILE A 10 8.23 23.23 41.45
N LEU A 11 9.49 23.53 41.79
CA LEU A 11 10.57 22.55 41.75
C LEU A 11 10.36 21.41 42.75
N ALA A 12 9.87 21.71 43.96
CA ALA A 12 9.53 20.71 44.96
C ALA A 12 8.30 19.87 44.56
N ALA A 13 7.30 20.45 43.91
CA ALA A 13 6.14 19.74 43.37
C ALA A 13 6.53 18.86 42.17
N VAL A 14 7.44 19.31 41.31
CA VAL A 14 8.01 18.51 40.21
C VAL A 14 8.90 17.39 40.76
N LEU A 15 9.68 17.62 41.82
CA LEU A 15 10.43 16.56 42.50
C LEU A 15 9.51 15.56 43.22
N LEU A 16 8.40 16.01 43.84
CA LEU A 16 7.41 15.11 44.47
C LEU A 16 6.61 14.30 43.44
N LEU A 17 6.35 14.86 42.26
CA LEU A 17 5.74 14.15 41.12
C LEU A 17 6.73 13.15 40.49
N MET A 18 8.03 13.41 40.56
CA MET A 18 9.08 12.46 40.13
C MET A 18 9.38 11.37 41.18
N LEU A 19 9.08 11.61 42.46
CA LEU A 19 9.32 10.66 43.57
C LEU A 19 8.14 9.72 43.86
N SER A 20 7.03 9.83 43.11
CA SER A 20 5.87 8.93 43.21
C SER A 20 5.86 7.78 42.19
N ALA A 21 6.94 7.62 41.41
CA ALA A 21 7.16 6.47 40.55
C ALA A 21 8.19 5.48 41.16
N ALA A 22 7.97 5.05 42.39
CA ALA A 22 8.47 3.75 42.83
C ALA A 22 7.41 2.70 42.43
N ALA A 23 7.28 2.49 41.12
CA ALA A 23 6.47 1.42 40.57
C ALA A 23 7.34 0.17 40.52
N GLY A 24 6.84 -0.93 41.12
CA GLY A 24 7.41 -2.26 40.97
C GLY A 24 7.55 -2.66 39.49
N GLY A 25 8.23 -3.78 39.24
CA GLY A 25 8.56 -4.19 37.88
C GLY A 25 7.31 -4.28 36.99
N SER A 26 7.17 -3.36 36.05
CA SER A 26 6.09 -3.39 35.05
C SER A 26 6.64 -4.02 33.78
N ALA A 27 6.16 -5.22 33.47
CA ALA A 27 6.39 -5.83 32.17
C ALA A 27 5.56 -5.11 31.10
N ASN A 28 6.21 -4.67 30.02
CA ASN A 28 5.49 -4.17 28.85
C ASN A 28 5.44 -5.27 27.79
N ILE A 29 4.25 -5.51 27.22
CA ILE A 29 4.03 -6.55 26.21
C ILE A 29 3.52 -5.91 24.94
N GLU A 30 4.27 -6.12 23.86
CA GLU A 30 3.87 -5.74 22.52
C GLU A 30 3.69 -7.00 21.66
N MET A 31 2.60 -7.05 20.90
CA MET A 31 2.35 -8.11 19.92
C MET A 31 2.27 -7.50 18.52
N VAL A 32 2.99 -8.11 17.57
CA VAL A 32 3.03 -7.72 16.16
C VAL A 32 2.62 -8.92 15.31
N ILE A 33 1.47 -8.82 14.64
CA ILE A 33 1.00 -9.83 13.68
C ILE A 33 0.18 -9.14 12.57
N PRO A 34 0.35 -9.50 11.30
CA PRO A 34 1.41 -10.34 10.74
C PRO A 34 2.77 -9.62 10.75
N MET A 35 3.87 -10.37 10.89
CA MET A 35 5.24 -9.90 10.70
C MET A 35 5.53 -9.68 9.19
N LYS A 36 4.86 -8.72 8.59
CA LYS A 36 5.07 -8.27 7.21
C LYS A 36 5.68 -6.87 7.21
N ASP A 37 6.14 -6.45 6.03
CA ASP A 37 6.70 -5.11 5.83
C ASP A 37 5.71 -4.02 6.30
N HIS A 38 6.20 -2.86 6.73
CA HIS A 38 5.40 -1.80 7.39
C HIS A 38 4.24 -1.25 6.55
N ALA A 39 4.17 -1.61 5.27
CA ALA A 39 3.09 -1.25 4.35
C ALA A 39 1.79 -2.05 4.59
N TYR A 40 1.88 -3.24 5.21
CA TYR A 40 0.72 -4.11 5.41
C TYR A 40 -0.15 -3.67 6.60
N ALA A 41 -1.44 -3.97 6.54
CA ALA A 41 -2.35 -3.66 7.65
C ALA A 41 -1.95 -4.43 8.93
N PRO A 42 -1.71 -3.74 10.06
CA PRO A 42 -1.44 -4.41 11.33
C PRO A 42 -2.69 -5.15 11.80
N ASP A 43 -2.50 -6.27 12.48
CA ASP A 43 -3.53 -7.05 13.16
C ASP A 43 -4.61 -7.65 12.23
N VAL A 44 -4.31 -7.75 10.93
CA VAL A 44 -5.19 -8.32 9.92
C VAL A 44 -4.62 -9.63 9.35
N ILE A 45 -5.40 -10.70 9.47
CA ILE A 45 -5.06 -12.04 8.95
C ILE A 45 -6.03 -12.41 7.83
N VAL A 46 -5.49 -12.84 6.68
CA VAL A 46 -6.30 -13.26 5.53
C VAL A 46 -6.53 -14.77 5.58
N ALA A 47 -7.79 -15.19 5.66
CA ALA A 47 -8.17 -16.59 5.54
C ALA A 47 -7.74 -17.18 4.19
N GLY A 48 -7.39 -18.46 4.17
CA GLY A 48 -6.85 -19.16 3.00
C GLY A 48 -5.39 -18.82 2.66
N SER A 49 -4.71 -17.98 3.45
CA SER A 49 -3.25 -17.82 3.34
C SER A 49 -2.54 -19.05 3.94
N THR A 50 -1.28 -19.26 3.56
CA THR A 50 -0.55 -20.47 3.95
C THR A 50 -0.16 -20.43 5.42
N LEU A 51 0.61 -19.41 5.82
CA LEU A 51 1.15 -19.23 7.17
C LEU A 51 1.37 -17.73 7.42
N GLU A 52 0.95 -17.26 8.59
CA GLU A 52 1.23 -15.91 9.07
C GLU A 52 2.15 -16.00 10.29
N ARG A 53 3.18 -15.15 10.34
CA ARG A 53 4.12 -15.10 11.47
C ARG A 53 3.70 -13.99 12.43
N GLY A 54 3.76 -14.27 13.73
CA GLY A 54 3.58 -13.29 14.80
C GLY A 54 4.86 -13.15 15.64
N LYS A 55 5.06 -11.97 16.22
CA LYS A 55 6.11 -11.68 17.20
C LYS A 55 5.48 -11.12 18.46
N ILE A 56 5.90 -11.63 19.62
CA ILE A 56 5.64 -10.99 20.91
C ILE A 56 6.96 -10.49 21.45
N ILE A 57 6.98 -9.24 21.91
CA ILE A 57 8.11 -8.58 22.55
C ILE A 57 7.70 -8.34 24.00
N LEU A 58 8.45 -8.93 24.91
CA LEU A 58 8.35 -8.66 26.34
C LEU A 58 9.54 -7.78 26.73
N GLU A 59 9.28 -6.62 27.31
CA GLU A 59 10.32 -5.68 27.76
C GLU A 59 10.16 -5.39 29.25
N ASN A 60 11.28 -5.43 29.98
CA ASN A 60 11.29 -5.05 31.39
C ASN A 60 11.55 -3.54 31.54
N HIS A 61 10.49 -2.76 31.77
CA HIS A 61 10.57 -1.32 32.05
C HIS A 61 10.84 -1.00 33.54
N GLY A 62 10.86 -2.03 34.39
CA GLY A 62 11.14 -1.89 35.82
C GLY A 62 12.61 -1.60 36.11
N SER A 63 12.87 -1.17 37.35
CA SER A 63 14.23 -0.98 37.87
C SER A 63 14.88 -2.26 38.40
N GLU A 64 14.16 -3.39 38.38
CA GLU A 64 14.57 -4.65 38.97
C GLU A 64 14.44 -5.82 37.98
N PRO A 65 15.27 -6.87 38.10
CA PRO A 65 15.21 -8.03 37.22
C PRO A 65 13.93 -8.84 37.46
N LEU A 66 13.27 -9.25 36.38
CA LEU A 66 12.13 -10.17 36.43
C LEU A 66 12.66 -11.60 36.42
N LYS A 67 12.26 -12.42 37.40
CA LYS A 67 12.73 -13.81 37.52
C LYS A 67 11.62 -14.81 37.25
N ASN A 68 12.01 -16.00 36.77
CA ASN A 68 11.10 -17.11 36.46
C ASN A 68 9.93 -16.68 35.55
N VAL A 69 10.25 -15.96 34.49
CA VAL A 69 9.26 -15.39 33.59
C VAL A 69 8.66 -16.51 32.73
N SER A 70 7.36 -16.72 32.83
CA SER A 70 6.60 -17.68 32.01
C SER A 70 5.55 -16.95 31.20
N ILE A 71 5.60 -17.10 29.89
CA ILE A 71 4.66 -16.51 28.93
C ILE A 71 3.79 -17.63 28.36
N GLU A 72 2.49 -17.51 28.55
CA GLU A 72 1.46 -18.38 27.98
C GLU A 72 0.66 -17.58 26.94
N ILE A 73 0.69 -18.02 25.68
CA ILE A 73 0.00 -17.37 24.58
C ILE A 73 -1.11 -18.30 24.13
N LYS A 74 -2.37 -17.94 24.37
CA LYS A 74 -3.51 -18.67 23.85
C LYS A 74 -3.89 -18.13 22.48
N VAL A 75 -3.79 -19.00 21.50
CA VAL A 75 -4.16 -18.72 20.12
C VAL A 75 -5.66 -18.93 19.94
N PRO A 76 -6.39 -18.01 19.29
CA PRO A 76 -7.80 -18.17 18.99
C PRO A 76 -8.10 -19.53 18.33
N HIS A 77 -9.22 -20.15 18.67
CA HIS A 77 -9.64 -21.42 18.07
C HIS A 77 -9.84 -21.35 16.54
N SER A 78 -10.09 -20.15 16.02
CA SER A 78 -10.19 -19.86 14.58
C SER A 78 -8.86 -20.02 13.84
N LEU A 79 -7.72 -20.02 14.54
CA LEU A 79 -6.37 -20.15 13.98
C LEU A 79 -5.73 -21.48 14.39
N GLY A 80 -5.05 -22.12 13.44
CA GLY A 80 -4.25 -23.32 13.70
C GLY A 80 -2.80 -22.98 14.08
N LEU A 81 -2.18 -23.77 14.94
CA LEU A 81 -0.73 -23.73 15.18
C LEU A 81 -0.03 -24.68 14.20
N GLN A 82 1.09 -24.24 13.62
CA GLN A 82 1.85 -25.07 12.67
C GLN A 82 2.68 -26.16 13.37
N ASP A 83 3.14 -25.89 14.59
CA ASP A 83 3.96 -26.82 15.37
C ASP A 83 3.09 -27.56 16.39
N ASP A 84 3.12 -28.89 16.30
CA ASP A 84 2.33 -29.90 17.00
C ASP A 84 2.68 -30.01 18.51
N VAL A 85 2.72 -28.88 19.22
CA VAL A 85 3.09 -28.82 20.64
C VAL A 85 1.85 -28.48 21.46
N THR A 86 1.21 -29.55 21.92
CA THR A 86 0.01 -29.65 22.76
C THR A 86 -1.33 -29.52 22.01
N LYS A 87 -2.27 -30.43 22.31
CA LYS A 87 -3.68 -30.40 21.85
C LYS A 87 -4.46 -29.16 22.32
N THR A 88 -3.79 -28.24 22.98
CA THR A 88 -4.27 -26.96 23.48
C THR A 88 -3.67 -25.89 22.58
N ASN A 89 -4.48 -25.00 21.99
CA ASN A 89 -4.02 -23.86 21.18
C ASN A 89 -3.24 -22.85 22.05
N THR A 90 -2.12 -23.26 22.61
CA THR A 90 -1.40 -22.53 23.65
C THR A 90 0.10 -22.74 23.49
N ILE A 91 0.84 -21.64 23.40
CA ILE A 91 2.30 -21.64 23.35
C ILE A 91 2.80 -21.23 24.74
N ILE A 92 3.69 -22.01 25.34
CA ILE A 92 4.29 -21.72 26.64
C ILE A 92 5.80 -21.59 26.47
N ASN A 93 6.37 -20.46 26.90
CA ASN A 93 7.81 -20.22 26.95
C ASN A 93 8.21 -19.73 28.35
N SER A 94 9.35 -20.21 28.84
CA SER A 94 9.88 -19.84 30.15
C SER A 94 11.31 -19.31 30.03
N PHE A 95 11.61 -18.25 30.77
CA PHE A 95 12.91 -17.59 30.84
C PHE A 95 13.34 -17.46 32.30
N GLU A 96 14.64 -17.61 32.57
CA GLU A 96 15.15 -17.58 33.94
C GLU A 96 15.14 -16.17 34.52
N GLU A 97 15.62 -15.19 33.76
CA GLU A 97 15.75 -13.80 34.20
C GLU A 97 15.67 -12.83 33.01
N ILE A 98 15.08 -11.65 33.21
CA ILE A 98 15.06 -10.53 32.26
C ILE A 98 15.55 -9.28 32.98
N MET A 99 16.67 -8.73 32.54
CA MET A 99 17.27 -7.56 33.18
C MET A 99 16.48 -6.27 32.87
N PRO A 100 16.58 -5.23 33.71
CA PRO A 100 16.04 -3.91 33.41
C PRO A 100 16.49 -3.38 32.05
N GLY A 101 15.54 -2.98 31.19
CA GLY A 101 15.79 -2.52 29.83
C GLY A 101 16.10 -3.63 28.82
N GLU A 102 16.06 -4.90 29.21
CA GLU A 102 16.18 -6.03 28.30
C GLU A 102 14.83 -6.39 27.68
N SER A 103 14.86 -6.82 26.42
CA SER A 103 13.68 -7.31 25.70
C SER A 103 13.90 -8.70 25.14
N ILE A 104 12.89 -9.54 25.28
CA ILE A 104 12.85 -10.90 24.72
C ILE A 104 11.79 -10.94 23.63
N SER A 105 12.15 -11.54 22.49
CA SER A 105 11.21 -11.75 21.39
C SER A 105 10.89 -13.22 21.17
N ILE A 106 9.60 -13.55 21.19
CA ILE A 106 9.07 -14.87 20.80
C ILE A 106 8.46 -14.74 19.41
N VAL A 107 8.89 -15.60 18.49
CA VAL A 107 8.31 -15.70 17.15
C VAL A 107 7.52 -17.00 17.02
N PHE A 108 6.32 -16.92 16.46
CA PHE A 108 5.44 -18.06 16.23
C PHE A 108 4.75 -17.97 14.88
N SER A 109 4.23 -19.10 14.39
CA SER A 109 3.48 -19.17 13.12
C SER A 109 2.08 -19.70 13.36
N VAL A 110 1.09 -19.00 12.81
CA VAL A 110 -0.32 -19.39 12.81
C VAL A 110 -0.79 -19.67 11.39
N LYS A 111 -1.62 -20.70 11.23
CA LYS A 111 -2.32 -21.02 10.00
C LYS A 111 -3.74 -20.45 10.07
N PRO A 112 -4.11 -19.50 9.20
CA PRO A 112 -5.48 -19.01 9.10
C PRO A 112 -6.45 -20.12 8.67
N PRO A 113 -7.75 -19.99 8.97
CA PRO A 113 -8.75 -20.92 8.46
C PRO A 113 -8.80 -20.84 6.93
N ASP A 114 -9.12 -21.95 6.26
CA ASP A 114 -9.13 -22.00 4.79
C ASP A 114 -10.16 -21.01 4.19
N SER A 115 -11.26 -20.75 4.89
CA SER A 115 -12.27 -19.76 4.51
C SER A 115 -13.10 -19.34 5.72
N ILE A 116 -13.58 -18.09 5.70
CA ILE A 116 -14.60 -17.56 6.64
C ILE A 116 -15.69 -16.85 5.82
N PRO A 117 -16.95 -16.89 6.27
CA PRO A 117 -18.05 -16.29 5.52
C PRO A 117 -18.05 -14.75 5.58
N LEU A 118 -17.65 -14.18 6.72
CA LEU A 118 -17.63 -12.74 7.00
C LEU A 118 -16.42 -12.42 7.88
N ARG A 119 -16.06 -11.12 7.94
CA ARG A 119 -15.00 -10.61 8.82
C ARG A 119 -15.29 -11.01 10.27
N GLU A 120 -14.29 -11.60 10.92
CA GLU A 120 -14.39 -12.11 12.28
C GLU A 120 -13.32 -11.46 13.15
N LYS A 121 -13.71 -10.97 14.32
CA LYS A 121 -12.75 -10.51 15.33
C LYS A 121 -12.35 -11.68 16.20
N SER A 122 -11.06 -11.83 16.46
CA SER A 122 -10.49 -12.83 17.35
C SER A 122 -9.44 -12.17 18.24
N SER A 123 -9.13 -12.77 19.39
CA SER A 123 -8.16 -12.17 20.33
C SER A 123 -7.18 -13.19 20.85
N PHE A 124 -5.90 -12.84 20.82
CA PHE A 124 -4.87 -13.61 21.53
C PHE A 124 -4.90 -13.23 23.00
N GLU A 125 -4.99 -14.22 23.90
CA GLU A 125 -4.78 -13.98 25.32
C GLU A 125 -3.32 -14.30 25.65
N ILE A 126 -2.56 -13.31 26.10
CA ILE A 126 -1.17 -13.44 26.54
C ILE A 126 -1.16 -13.31 28.05
N LYS A 127 -0.74 -14.35 28.75
CA LYS A 127 -0.53 -14.33 30.20
C LYS A 127 0.95 -14.39 30.50
N VAL A 128 1.43 -13.46 31.32
CA VAL A 128 2.81 -13.45 31.78
C VAL A 128 2.83 -13.59 33.28
N ASN A 129 3.55 -14.61 33.75
CA ASN A 129 3.83 -14.84 35.15
C ASN A 129 5.30 -14.51 35.39
N TYR A 130 5.60 -13.71 36.40
CA TYR A 130 6.97 -13.37 36.78
C TYR A 130 7.08 -13.17 38.28
N VAL A 131 8.30 -13.16 38.80
CA VAL A 131 8.59 -12.88 40.20
C VAL A 131 9.53 -11.68 40.28
N ASP A 132 9.18 -10.68 41.07
CA ASP A 132 10.03 -9.54 41.41
C ASP A 132 10.26 -9.46 42.93
N SER A 133 10.79 -8.35 43.45
CA SER A 133 10.99 -8.16 44.89
C SER A 133 9.70 -8.04 45.70
N ALA A 134 8.57 -7.71 45.07
CA ALA A 134 7.26 -7.58 45.70
C ALA A 134 6.48 -8.92 45.73
N GLY A 135 6.85 -9.87 44.88
CA GLY A 135 6.37 -11.25 44.93
C GLY A 135 6.06 -11.84 43.54
N PRO A 136 5.23 -12.90 43.47
CA PRO A 136 4.75 -13.42 42.20
C PRO A 136 3.65 -12.52 41.62
N HIS A 137 3.80 -12.17 40.35
CA HIS A 137 2.88 -11.36 39.57
C HIS A 137 2.34 -12.15 38.38
N THR A 138 1.07 -11.92 38.05
CA THR A 138 0.44 -12.44 36.84
C THR A 138 -0.26 -11.28 36.13
N GLU A 139 0.16 -11.03 34.90
CA GLU A 139 -0.46 -10.03 34.03
C GLU A 139 -1.11 -10.73 32.83
N THR A 140 -2.27 -10.24 32.40
CA THR A 140 -3.02 -10.78 31.26
C THR A 140 -3.31 -9.67 30.27
N PHE A 141 -2.91 -9.88 29.03
CA PHE A 141 -3.06 -8.96 27.92
C PHE A 141 -3.90 -9.63 26.84
N SER A 142 -4.84 -8.88 26.26
CA SER A 142 -5.67 -9.35 25.15
C SER A 142 -5.33 -8.52 23.92
N HIS A 143 -4.85 -9.18 22.87
CA HIS A 143 -4.53 -8.53 21.60
C HIS A 143 -5.58 -8.90 20.56
N GLU A 144 -6.38 -7.92 20.14
CA GLU A 144 -7.42 -8.13 19.12
C GLU A 144 -6.82 -8.19 17.71
N ILE A 145 -7.31 -9.13 16.91
CA ILE A 145 -7.00 -9.27 15.49
C ILE A 145 -8.30 -9.40 14.67
N GLU A 146 -8.23 -9.01 13.40
CA GLU A 146 -9.30 -9.18 12.43
C GLU A 146 -8.92 -10.28 11.42
N ILE A 147 -9.72 -11.34 11.36
CA ILE A 147 -9.62 -12.37 10.33
C ILE A 147 -10.59 -11.98 9.22
N ILE A 148 -10.07 -11.86 7.99
CA ILE A 148 -10.84 -11.44 6.83
C ILE A 148 -10.94 -12.57 5.80
N PRO A 149 -12.08 -12.68 5.09
CA PRO A 149 -12.31 -13.77 4.14
C PRO A 149 -11.26 -13.77 3.02
N PRO A 150 -10.97 -14.93 2.42
CA PRO A 150 -10.11 -14.99 1.26
C PRO A 150 -10.67 -14.08 0.16
N PRO A 151 -9.81 -13.52 -0.71
CA PRO A 151 -10.27 -12.72 -1.83
C PRO A 151 -11.31 -13.49 -2.66
N SER A 152 -12.57 -13.05 -2.57
CA SER A 152 -13.75 -13.80 -3.00
C SER A 152 -14.12 -13.51 -4.45
N TRP A 153 -15.32 -13.96 -4.87
CA TRP A 153 -16.02 -13.57 -6.11
C TRP A 153 -15.90 -12.09 -6.47
N ALA A 154 -15.65 -11.19 -5.51
CA ALA A 154 -15.36 -9.78 -5.77
C ALA A 154 -14.18 -9.56 -6.72
N ILE A 155 -13.07 -10.30 -6.61
CA ILE A 155 -11.94 -10.19 -7.54
C ILE A 155 -12.33 -10.69 -8.93
N TYR A 156 -13.06 -11.80 -9.02
CA TYR A 156 -13.57 -12.28 -10.31
C TYR A 156 -14.57 -11.27 -10.92
N GLY A 157 -15.35 -10.60 -10.09
CA GLY A 157 -16.24 -9.51 -10.48
C GLY A 157 -15.49 -8.29 -11.04
N THR A 158 -14.40 -7.85 -10.40
CA THR A 158 -13.59 -6.73 -10.91
C THR A 158 -12.86 -7.08 -12.20
N VAL A 159 -12.38 -8.32 -12.34
CA VAL A 159 -11.81 -8.85 -13.59
C VAL A 159 -12.87 -8.83 -14.70
N LEU A 160 -14.06 -9.37 -14.43
CA LEU A 160 -15.16 -9.39 -15.40
C LEU A 160 -15.59 -7.98 -15.81
N ALA A 161 -15.75 -7.07 -14.84
CA ALA A 161 -16.06 -5.67 -15.12
C ALA A 161 -14.99 -5.00 -15.98
N SER A 162 -13.71 -5.27 -15.70
CA SER A 162 -12.59 -4.75 -16.50
C SER A 162 -12.60 -5.26 -17.94
N ILE A 163 -12.91 -6.54 -18.14
CA ILE A 163 -13.06 -7.13 -19.48
C ILE A 163 -14.24 -6.48 -20.22
N ILE A 164 -15.38 -6.29 -19.55
CA ILE A 164 -16.55 -5.62 -20.14
C ILE A 164 -16.20 -4.19 -20.58
N ILE A 165 -15.47 -3.44 -19.76
CA ILE A 165 -15.00 -2.08 -20.06
C ILE A 165 -14.14 -2.06 -21.33
N ILE A 166 -13.21 -3.01 -21.49
CA ILE A 166 -12.36 -3.12 -22.69
C ILE A 166 -13.18 -3.49 -23.92
N VAL A 167 -14.04 -4.51 -23.80
CA VAL A 167 -14.90 -4.94 -24.92
C VAL A 167 -15.77 -3.77 -25.36
N PHE A 168 -16.35 -3.04 -24.42
CA PHE A 168 -17.11 -1.82 -24.71
C PHE A 168 -16.26 -0.76 -25.41
N ALA A 169 -15.03 -0.52 -24.96
CA ALA A 169 -14.12 0.43 -25.60
C ALA A 169 -13.76 0.01 -27.03
N LEU A 170 -13.43 -1.27 -27.27
CA LEU A 170 -13.15 -1.79 -28.61
C LEU A 170 -14.37 -1.67 -29.54
N VAL A 171 -15.55 -2.01 -29.05
CA VAL A 171 -16.81 -1.84 -29.80
C VAL A 171 -17.09 -0.37 -30.08
N ALA A 172 -16.86 0.52 -29.13
CA ALA A 172 -17.02 1.96 -29.32
C ALA A 172 -16.01 2.50 -30.36
N PHE A 173 -14.74 2.10 -30.29
CA PHE A 173 -13.74 2.48 -31.28
C PHE A 173 -14.10 2.03 -32.69
N GLY A 174 -14.62 0.81 -32.83
CA GLY A 174 -15.12 0.28 -34.10
C GLY A 174 -16.38 0.99 -34.59
N LYS A 175 -17.37 1.22 -33.73
CA LYS A 175 -18.66 1.83 -34.11
C LYS A 175 -18.55 3.31 -34.46
N PHE A 176 -17.69 4.06 -33.78
CA PHE A 176 -17.54 5.50 -33.98
C PHE A 176 -16.40 5.86 -34.93
N ASN A 177 -15.80 4.87 -35.61
CA ASN A 177 -14.67 5.02 -36.51
C ASN A 177 -13.57 5.93 -35.91
N ILE A 178 -13.29 5.77 -34.62
CA ILE A 178 -12.36 6.65 -33.90
C ILE A 178 -10.96 6.52 -34.51
N LEU A 179 -10.58 5.31 -34.92
CA LEU A 179 -9.29 5.04 -35.55
C LEU A 179 -9.11 5.72 -36.91
N GLU A 180 -10.19 5.90 -37.69
CA GLU A 180 -10.13 6.59 -39.00
C GLU A 180 -9.77 8.08 -38.86
N ARG A 181 -9.91 8.65 -37.66
CA ARG A 181 -9.51 10.03 -37.38
C ARG A 181 -7.99 10.18 -37.27
N PHE A 182 -7.26 9.10 -37.01
CA PHE A 182 -5.82 9.09 -36.84
C PHE A 182 -5.14 8.76 -38.17
N THR A 183 -4.08 9.49 -38.49
CA THR A 183 -3.24 9.13 -39.63
C THR A 183 -2.37 7.93 -39.28
N THR A 184 -1.79 7.28 -40.30
CA THR A 184 -0.82 6.20 -40.08
C THR A 184 0.34 6.65 -39.20
N VAL A 185 0.84 7.89 -39.38
CA VAL A 185 1.93 8.44 -38.58
C VAL A 185 1.51 8.61 -37.11
N ASP A 186 0.27 9.05 -36.86
CA ASP A 186 -0.25 9.19 -35.50
C ASP A 186 -0.32 7.83 -34.80
N LEU A 187 -0.88 6.82 -35.48
CA LEU A 187 -1.02 5.48 -34.93
C LEU A 187 0.34 4.84 -34.63
N ILE A 188 1.32 5.00 -35.53
CA ILE A 188 2.69 4.53 -35.31
C ILE A 188 3.31 5.25 -34.11
N THR A 189 3.13 6.57 -34.01
CA THR A 189 3.68 7.37 -32.90
C THR A 189 3.11 6.92 -31.56
N ILE A 190 1.79 6.73 -31.47
CA ILE A 190 1.11 6.23 -30.27
C ILE A 190 1.62 4.83 -29.91
N ALA A 191 1.72 3.91 -30.89
CA ALA A 191 2.19 2.56 -30.65
C ALA A 191 3.63 2.52 -30.13
N LEU A 192 4.53 3.34 -30.67
CA LEU A 192 5.93 3.44 -30.22
C LEU A 192 6.02 3.98 -28.78
N LEU A 193 5.26 5.03 -28.47
CA LEU A 193 5.24 5.58 -27.11
C LEU A 193 4.60 4.61 -26.11
N ALA A 194 3.54 3.91 -26.50
CA ALA A 194 2.93 2.86 -25.70
C ALA A 194 3.91 1.71 -25.41
N ALA A 195 4.66 1.25 -26.41
CA ALA A 195 5.68 0.22 -26.23
C ALA A 195 6.80 0.69 -25.28
N LEU A 196 7.22 1.96 -25.39
CA LEU A 196 8.23 2.51 -24.48
C LEU A 196 7.74 2.53 -23.02
N THR A 197 6.50 2.93 -22.79
CA THR A 197 5.84 2.87 -21.47
C THR A 197 5.72 1.43 -20.97
N GLY A 198 5.02 0.59 -21.74
CA GLY A 198 4.58 -0.73 -21.33
C GLY A 198 5.67 -1.78 -21.27
N VAL A 199 6.81 -1.54 -21.93
CA VAL A 199 7.95 -2.48 -21.94
C VAL A 199 9.12 -1.90 -21.16
N VAL A 200 9.70 -0.80 -21.63
CA VAL A 200 10.99 -0.30 -21.10
C VAL A 200 10.81 0.28 -19.71
N PHE A 201 9.90 1.24 -19.55
CA PHE A 201 9.69 1.87 -18.24
C PHE A 201 9.02 0.95 -17.24
N ARG A 202 8.18 0.02 -17.71
CA ARG A 202 7.63 -1.04 -16.87
C ARG A 202 8.71 -1.98 -16.34
N TRP A 203 9.63 -2.44 -17.19
CA TRP A 203 10.77 -3.25 -16.77
C TRP A 203 11.64 -2.49 -15.76
N PHE A 204 11.93 -1.21 -16.04
CA PHE A 204 12.71 -0.36 -15.14
C PHE A 204 12.03 -0.22 -13.77
N TRP A 205 10.72 0.04 -13.75
CA TRP A 205 9.95 0.08 -12.51
C TRP A 205 10.02 -1.25 -11.76
N GLN A 206 9.72 -2.39 -12.41
CA GLN A 206 9.76 -3.70 -11.74
C GLN A 206 11.14 -4.06 -11.17
N THR A 207 12.21 -3.63 -11.82
CA THR A 207 13.58 -3.94 -11.39
C THR A 207 14.01 -3.13 -10.17
N PHE A 208 13.56 -1.87 -10.07
CA PHE A 208 14.06 -0.93 -9.08
C PHE A 208 13.03 -0.48 -8.04
N ASN A 209 11.75 -0.86 -8.18
CA ASN A 209 10.69 -0.45 -7.26
C ASN A 209 10.99 -0.86 -5.82
N ASP A 210 11.44 -2.09 -5.62
CA ASP A 210 11.70 -2.65 -4.28
C ASP A 210 12.88 -1.95 -3.59
N LEU A 211 13.83 -1.40 -4.36
CA LEU A 211 14.97 -0.64 -3.82
C LEU A 211 14.56 0.72 -3.24
N LEU A 212 13.51 1.33 -3.79
CA LEU A 212 13.08 2.69 -3.45
C LEU A 212 11.89 2.73 -2.50
N GLY A 213 11.37 1.57 -2.09
CA GLY A 213 10.19 1.45 -1.25
C GLY A 213 9.02 2.26 -1.82
N PRO A 214 8.35 3.11 -1.02
CA PRO A 214 7.23 3.93 -1.49
C PRO A 214 7.55 4.83 -2.69
N PHE A 215 8.80 5.29 -2.83
CA PHE A 215 9.21 6.15 -3.94
C PHE A 215 9.38 5.40 -5.26
N GLY A 216 9.37 4.06 -5.24
CA GLY A 216 9.44 3.23 -6.44
C GLY A 216 8.33 3.57 -7.44
N GLY A 217 7.14 3.96 -6.98
CA GLY A 217 6.03 4.41 -7.83
C GLY A 217 6.37 5.62 -8.73
N LEU A 218 7.35 6.45 -8.37
CA LEU A 218 7.81 7.56 -9.21
C LEU A 218 8.48 7.08 -10.51
N LEU A 219 9.16 5.92 -10.46
CA LEU A 219 9.85 5.35 -11.62
C LEU A 219 8.89 4.95 -12.73
N SER A 220 7.64 4.64 -12.39
CA SER A 220 6.57 4.41 -13.37
C SER A 220 5.81 5.70 -13.69
N THR A 221 5.48 6.49 -12.68
CA THR A 221 4.55 7.63 -12.85
C THR A 221 5.17 8.76 -13.68
N ILE A 222 6.44 9.09 -13.47
CA ILE A 222 7.12 10.18 -14.17
C ILE A 222 7.24 9.88 -15.67
N PRO A 223 7.84 8.75 -16.11
CA PRO A 223 8.02 8.49 -17.53
C PRO A 223 6.69 8.33 -18.26
N THR A 224 5.74 7.62 -17.65
CA THR A 224 4.44 7.40 -18.28
C THR A 224 3.69 8.72 -18.51
N THR A 225 3.70 9.62 -17.52
CA THR A 225 3.09 10.94 -17.69
C THR A 225 3.83 11.77 -18.73
N ALA A 226 5.16 11.73 -18.75
CA ALA A 226 5.95 12.46 -19.73
C ALA A 226 5.64 12.00 -21.16
N LEU A 227 5.56 10.69 -21.41
CA LEU A 227 5.23 10.12 -22.71
C LEU A 227 3.79 10.42 -23.13
N MET A 228 2.85 10.44 -22.19
CA MET A 228 1.48 10.88 -22.45
C MET A 228 1.43 12.33 -22.95
N ILE A 229 2.17 13.26 -22.31
CA ILE A 229 2.23 14.65 -22.77
C ILE A 229 2.88 14.75 -24.15
N VAL A 230 3.93 13.97 -24.41
CA VAL A 230 4.56 13.88 -25.73
C VAL A 230 3.56 13.40 -26.78
N ALA A 231 2.79 12.35 -26.49
CA ALA A 231 1.77 11.83 -27.41
C ALA A 231 0.71 12.89 -27.73
N LEU A 232 0.19 13.58 -26.72
CA LEU A 232 -0.80 14.65 -26.88
C LEU A 232 -0.27 15.77 -27.79
N GLN A 233 0.95 16.24 -27.56
CA GLN A 233 1.52 17.34 -28.33
C GLN A 233 1.90 16.98 -29.77
N LEU A 234 2.29 15.73 -30.02
CA LEU A 234 2.66 15.26 -31.36
C LEU A 234 1.43 14.93 -32.20
N VAL A 235 0.45 14.22 -31.64
CA VAL A 235 -0.72 13.73 -32.40
C VAL A 235 -1.84 14.76 -32.47
N ARG A 236 -2.09 15.49 -31.36
CA ARG A 236 -3.08 16.58 -31.28
C ARG A 236 -4.50 16.21 -31.74
N LYS A 237 -4.97 15.00 -31.39
CA LYS A 237 -6.32 14.51 -31.73
C LYS A 237 -7.09 14.04 -30.48
N PRO A 238 -8.43 14.18 -30.46
CA PRO A 238 -9.22 13.71 -29.33
C PRO A 238 -9.12 12.18 -29.23
N GLY A 239 -8.93 11.66 -28.02
CA GLY A 239 -8.78 10.22 -27.80
C GLY A 239 -7.32 9.75 -27.82
N THR A 240 -6.34 10.66 -27.98
CA THR A 240 -4.91 10.29 -28.04
C THR A 240 -4.47 9.66 -26.72
N ALA A 241 -4.84 10.22 -25.57
CA ALA A 241 -4.43 9.67 -24.28
C ALA A 241 -5.08 8.31 -24.01
N THR A 242 -6.39 8.20 -24.25
CA THR A 242 -7.13 6.94 -24.12
C THR A 242 -6.56 5.87 -25.03
N LEU A 243 -6.25 6.18 -26.29
CA LEU A 243 -5.67 5.23 -27.24
C LEU A 243 -4.25 4.82 -26.85
N LEU A 244 -3.44 5.76 -26.35
CA LEU A 244 -2.11 5.47 -25.82
C LEU A 244 -2.19 4.45 -24.67
N PHE A 245 -3.00 4.72 -23.65
CA PHE A 245 -3.09 3.83 -22.48
C PHE A 245 -3.80 2.51 -22.78
N THR A 246 -4.74 2.49 -23.72
CA THR A 246 -5.33 1.24 -24.22
C THR A 246 -4.27 0.40 -24.92
N THR A 247 -3.42 1.03 -25.73
CA THR A 247 -2.34 0.32 -26.44
C THR A 247 -1.27 -0.17 -25.45
N ASP A 248 -0.87 0.67 -24.50
CA ASP A 248 0.04 0.32 -23.39
C ASP A 248 -0.47 -0.89 -22.62
N LEU A 249 -1.77 -0.89 -22.29
CA LEU A 249 -2.42 -2.02 -21.63
C LEU A 249 -2.35 -3.31 -22.45
N LEU A 250 -2.67 -3.26 -23.76
CA LEU A 250 -2.67 -4.43 -24.63
C LEU A 250 -1.24 -4.99 -24.81
N VAL A 251 -0.26 -4.11 -25.03
CA VAL A 251 1.16 -4.49 -25.10
C VAL A 251 1.60 -5.11 -23.78
N GLY A 252 1.22 -4.47 -22.67
CA GLY A 252 1.51 -4.97 -21.34
C GLY A 252 0.96 -6.37 -21.13
N MET A 253 -0.31 -6.61 -21.47
CA MET A 253 -0.98 -7.90 -21.31
C MET A 253 -0.25 -9.03 -22.05
N ILE A 254 0.24 -8.75 -23.26
CA ILE A 254 0.99 -9.73 -24.07
C ILE A 254 2.35 -10.05 -23.45
N ILE A 255 3.06 -9.04 -22.95
CA ILE A 255 4.46 -9.20 -22.51
C ILE A 255 4.56 -9.68 -21.06
N TRP A 256 3.72 -9.16 -20.17
CA TRP A 256 3.79 -9.40 -18.72
C TRP A 256 2.71 -10.35 -18.19
N GLY A 257 1.79 -10.80 -19.04
CA GLY A 257 0.83 -11.86 -18.73
C GLY A 257 -0.28 -11.48 -17.74
N THR A 258 -0.78 -12.48 -17.03
CA THR A 258 -2.07 -12.47 -16.30
C THR A 258 -2.15 -11.51 -15.12
N ASN A 259 -1.02 -11.01 -14.63
CA ASN A 259 -1.00 -10.00 -13.56
C ASN A 259 -1.68 -8.70 -14.01
N ILE A 260 -1.70 -8.39 -15.31
CA ILE A 260 -2.40 -7.21 -15.84
C ILE A 260 -3.91 -7.43 -15.94
N THR A 261 -4.36 -8.69 -16.04
CA THR A 261 -5.76 -9.05 -16.28
C THR A 261 -6.69 -8.57 -15.16
N VAL A 262 -6.18 -8.46 -13.94
CA VAL A 262 -6.94 -8.05 -12.74
C VAL A 262 -7.27 -6.55 -12.73
N TRP A 263 -6.50 -5.73 -13.44
CA TRP A 263 -6.64 -4.27 -13.44
C TRP A 263 -6.73 -3.70 -14.86
N LEU A 264 -7.31 -4.47 -15.77
CA LEU A 264 -7.40 -4.15 -17.19
C LEU A 264 -8.09 -2.80 -17.50
N GLY A 265 -9.17 -2.45 -16.79
CA GLY A 265 -9.85 -1.16 -17.01
C GLY A 265 -9.11 0.05 -16.44
N TRP A 266 -8.14 -0.18 -15.54
CA TRP A 266 -7.47 0.87 -14.78
C TRP A 266 -6.67 1.83 -15.67
N TYR A 267 -5.77 1.30 -16.50
CA TYR A 267 -4.93 2.12 -17.40
C TYR A 267 -5.78 2.94 -18.37
N MET A 268 -6.89 2.38 -18.86
CA MET A 268 -7.75 3.10 -19.79
C MET A 268 -8.42 4.32 -19.13
N MET A 269 -8.81 4.22 -17.86
CA MET A 269 -9.39 5.35 -17.11
C MET A 269 -8.42 6.52 -16.97
N GLU A 270 -7.13 6.26 -16.90
CA GLU A 270 -6.09 7.29 -16.90
C GLU A 270 -6.10 8.13 -18.18
N GLY A 271 -6.32 7.49 -19.32
CA GLY A 271 -6.44 8.18 -20.61
C GLY A 271 -7.76 8.93 -20.76
N VAL A 272 -8.86 8.31 -20.32
CA VAL A 272 -10.20 8.91 -20.40
C VAL A 272 -10.28 10.23 -19.64
N VAL A 273 -9.76 10.30 -18.41
CA VAL A 273 -9.79 11.57 -17.64
C VAL A 273 -9.02 12.67 -18.37
N VAL A 274 -7.89 12.33 -18.99
CA VAL A 274 -7.06 13.30 -19.70
C VAL A 274 -7.74 13.79 -20.98
N ASP A 275 -8.33 12.90 -21.78
CA ASP A 275 -9.08 13.31 -22.97
C ASP A 275 -10.32 14.17 -22.62
N VAL A 276 -10.99 13.88 -21.49
CA VAL A 276 -12.06 14.73 -20.95
C VAL A 276 -11.52 16.12 -20.62
N LEU A 277 -10.37 16.22 -19.96
CA LEU A 277 -9.76 17.51 -19.65
C LEU A 277 -9.31 18.27 -20.90
N VAL A 278 -8.75 17.58 -21.91
CA VAL A 278 -8.42 18.18 -23.21
C VAL A 278 -9.67 18.78 -23.85
N PHE A 279 -10.80 18.06 -23.82
CA PHE A 279 -12.07 18.57 -24.31
C PHE A 279 -12.56 19.79 -23.52
N LEU A 280 -12.55 19.72 -22.18
CA LEU A 280 -12.95 20.82 -21.31
C LEU A 280 -12.09 22.08 -21.48
N PHE A 281 -10.80 21.90 -21.77
CA PHE A 281 -9.87 22.99 -22.07
C PHE A 281 -9.83 23.37 -23.55
N ARG A 282 -10.93 23.12 -24.28
CA ARG A 282 -11.13 23.55 -25.67
C ARG A 282 -10.06 23.02 -26.62
N MET A 283 -9.72 21.74 -26.47
CA MET A 283 -8.73 21.05 -27.30
C MET A 283 -7.30 21.57 -27.10
N ASP A 284 -6.96 22.03 -25.89
CA ASP A 284 -5.58 22.32 -25.49
C ASP A 284 -4.81 20.99 -25.31
N TYR A 285 -3.94 20.65 -26.26
CA TYR A 285 -3.18 19.39 -26.24
C TYR A 285 -1.88 19.51 -25.44
N ALA A 286 -1.98 20.06 -24.23
CA ALA A 286 -0.86 20.41 -23.39
C ALA A 286 0.04 21.48 -24.02
N ASP A 287 -0.57 22.47 -24.68
CA ASP A 287 0.12 23.57 -25.36
C ASP A 287 0.84 24.51 -24.38
N ARG A 288 0.42 24.49 -23.12
CA ARG A 288 1.04 25.25 -22.03
C ARG A 288 1.61 24.29 -21.00
N ARG A 289 2.72 24.70 -20.38
CA ARG A 289 3.31 23.93 -19.28
C ARG A 289 2.33 23.69 -18.13
N SER A 290 1.45 24.65 -17.85
CA SER A 290 0.41 24.51 -16.84
C SER A 290 -0.62 23.43 -17.19
N THR A 291 -1.10 23.38 -18.45
CA THR A 291 -2.06 22.34 -18.87
C THR A 291 -1.42 20.95 -18.87
N ALA A 292 -0.15 20.85 -19.28
CA ALA A 292 0.62 19.60 -19.17
C ALA A 292 0.71 19.09 -17.72
N ILE A 293 0.99 19.98 -16.76
CA ILE A 293 1.05 19.63 -15.34
C ILE A 293 -0.34 19.23 -14.83
N VAL A 294 -1.40 19.95 -15.18
CA VAL A 294 -2.77 19.61 -14.77
C VAL A 294 -3.18 18.23 -15.29
N TYR A 295 -2.85 17.89 -16.54
CA TYR A 295 -3.11 16.56 -17.09
C TYR A 295 -2.33 15.48 -16.37
N GLY A 296 -1.06 15.75 -16.03
CA GLY A 296 -0.25 14.84 -15.22
C GLY A 296 -0.82 14.59 -13.82
N ILE A 297 -1.23 15.64 -13.11
CA ILE A 297 -1.88 15.54 -11.80
C ILE A 297 -3.16 14.72 -11.90
N ALA A 298 -4.06 15.07 -12.82
CA ALA A 298 -5.36 14.42 -12.94
C ALA A 298 -5.23 12.93 -13.28
N ARG A 299 -4.35 12.59 -14.22
CA ARG A 299 -4.02 11.21 -14.57
C ARG A 299 -3.54 10.44 -13.33
N SER A 300 -2.53 10.96 -12.63
CA SER A 300 -1.98 10.33 -11.43
C SER A 300 -3.01 10.14 -10.30
N MET A 301 -3.83 11.16 -10.04
CA MET A 301 -4.88 11.06 -9.00
C MET A 301 -5.91 9.99 -9.38
N VAL A 302 -6.44 10.05 -10.60
CA VAL A 302 -7.46 9.10 -11.07
C VAL A 302 -6.91 7.68 -11.12
N ALA A 303 -5.65 7.51 -11.52
CA ALA A 303 -5.00 6.21 -11.49
C ALA A 303 -5.14 5.58 -10.10
N TYR A 304 -4.58 6.20 -9.06
CA TYR A 304 -4.57 5.58 -7.73
C TYR A 304 -5.95 5.56 -7.06
N TRP A 305 -6.82 6.54 -7.32
CA TRP A 305 -8.21 6.51 -6.81
C TRP A 305 -9.03 5.38 -7.41
N THR A 306 -9.02 5.24 -8.73
CA THR A 306 -9.77 4.15 -9.39
C THR A 306 -9.19 2.79 -9.04
N PHE A 307 -7.87 2.71 -8.83
CA PHE A 307 -7.24 1.48 -8.33
C PHE A 307 -7.73 1.12 -6.92
N TYR A 308 -7.74 2.09 -6.01
CA TYR A 308 -8.19 1.92 -4.62
C TYR A 308 -9.69 1.58 -4.51
N PHE A 309 -10.56 2.27 -5.25
CA PHE A 309 -12.00 2.13 -5.10
C PHE A 309 -12.66 1.10 -6.04
N LEU A 310 -12.10 0.86 -7.22
CA LEU A 310 -12.80 0.12 -8.29
C LEU A 310 -12.06 -1.13 -8.77
N PHE A 311 -10.78 -1.02 -9.11
CA PHE A 311 -10.07 -2.11 -9.79
C PHE A 311 -9.38 -3.08 -8.83
N ALA A 312 -8.86 -2.59 -7.71
CA ALA A 312 -8.15 -3.40 -6.70
C ALA A 312 -8.63 -3.17 -5.26
N PRO A 313 -9.94 -2.95 -4.99
CA PRO A 313 -10.39 -2.55 -3.64
C PRO A 313 -10.13 -3.63 -2.61
N VAL A 314 -10.25 -4.90 -2.98
CA VAL A 314 -9.92 -6.00 -2.08
C VAL A 314 -8.44 -5.92 -1.74
N VAL A 315 -7.55 -5.83 -2.73
CA VAL A 315 -6.11 -5.83 -2.47
C VAL A 315 -5.69 -4.66 -1.57
N TRP A 316 -6.22 -3.46 -1.81
CA TRP A 316 -5.83 -2.26 -1.07
C TRP A 316 -6.47 -2.13 0.31
N HIS A 317 -7.72 -2.55 0.48
CA HIS A 317 -8.38 -2.49 1.78
C HIS A 317 -8.04 -3.68 2.69
N VAL A 318 -7.61 -4.80 2.12
CA VAL A 318 -7.27 -6.03 2.86
C VAL A 318 -5.80 -6.06 3.24
N TYR A 319 -4.91 -5.84 2.27
CA TYR A 319 -3.49 -6.06 2.51
C TYR A 319 -2.76 -4.82 2.99
N TYR A 320 -3.16 -3.62 2.57
CA TYR A 320 -2.40 -2.40 2.83
C TYR A 320 -3.04 -1.50 3.89
N ALA A 321 -2.20 -0.81 4.66
CA ALA A 321 -2.67 0.19 5.61
C ALA A 321 -3.28 1.41 4.87
N PRO A 322 -4.35 2.05 5.39
CA PRO A 322 -4.96 3.20 4.72
C PRO A 322 -3.99 4.36 4.46
N TRP A 323 -3.08 4.65 5.39
CA TRP A 323 -2.09 5.72 5.22
C TRP A 323 -1.14 5.44 4.04
N TYR A 324 -0.77 4.18 3.83
CA TYR A 324 0.09 3.77 2.72
C TYR A 324 -0.59 4.05 1.38
N ALA A 325 -1.92 3.83 1.32
CA ALA A 325 -2.69 4.12 0.12
C ALA A 325 -2.70 5.62 -0.21
N TRP A 326 -2.95 6.47 0.78
CA TRP A 326 -2.94 7.93 0.62
C TRP A 326 -1.56 8.48 0.29
N MET A 327 -0.51 7.92 0.88
CA MET A 327 0.87 8.26 0.54
C MET A 327 1.16 7.96 -0.93
N ASN A 328 0.77 6.80 -1.44
CA ASN A 328 0.96 6.44 -2.84
C ASN A 328 0.23 7.39 -3.81
N ILE A 329 -0.99 7.83 -3.46
CA ILE A 329 -1.69 8.88 -4.21
C ILE A 329 -0.85 10.16 -4.24
N GLY A 330 -0.33 10.61 -3.09
CA GLY A 330 0.51 11.80 -3.00
C GLY A 330 1.80 11.70 -3.82
N ILE A 331 2.51 10.58 -3.72
CA ILE A 331 3.72 10.29 -4.49
C ILE A 331 3.40 10.28 -5.98
N SER A 332 2.28 9.67 -6.39
CA SER A 332 1.87 9.66 -7.79
C SER A 332 1.57 11.06 -8.32
N VAL A 333 0.93 11.93 -7.53
CA VAL A 333 0.69 13.33 -7.90
C VAL A 333 2.00 14.07 -8.11
N ILE A 334 2.99 13.90 -7.23
CA ILE A 334 4.33 14.46 -7.39
C ILE A 334 4.95 13.95 -8.70
N GLY A 335 4.86 12.65 -8.96
CA GLY A 335 5.31 12.05 -10.22
C GLY A 335 4.59 12.62 -11.45
N GLY A 336 3.31 12.91 -11.34
CA GLY A 336 2.49 13.54 -12.40
C GLY A 336 2.90 15.00 -12.66
N ILE A 337 3.22 15.76 -11.62
CA ILE A 337 3.74 17.14 -11.75
C ILE A 337 5.08 17.13 -12.49
N ILE A 338 6.02 16.31 -12.03
CA ILE A 338 7.35 16.20 -12.63
C ILE A 338 7.24 15.69 -14.06
N GLY A 339 6.50 14.60 -14.27
CA GLY A 339 6.29 14.00 -15.58
C GLY A 339 5.59 14.95 -16.55
N GLY A 340 4.61 15.74 -16.10
CA GLY A 340 3.95 16.75 -16.91
C GLY A 340 4.90 17.86 -17.35
N ALA A 341 5.74 18.37 -16.44
CA ALA A 341 6.73 19.40 -16.75
C ALA A 341 7.85 18.90 -17.66
N VAL A 342 8.37 17.70 -17.42
CA VAL A 342 9.40 17.05 -18.23
C VAL A 342 8.84 16.72 -19.61
N GLY A 343 7.65 16.12 -19.68
CA GLY A 343 6.95 15.79 -20.91
C GLY A 343 6.72 17.00 -21.80
N TYR A 344 6.27 18.12 -21.23
CA TYR A 344 6.13 19.39 -21.96
C TYR A 344 7.45 19.84 -22.57
N SER A 345 8.52 19.84 -21.78
CA SER A 345 9.84 20.30 -22.21
C SER A 345 10.42 19.40 -23.31
N THR A 346 10.26 18.09 -23.18
CA THR A 346 10.67 17.10 -24.17
C THR A 346 9.87 17.28 -25.47
N ALA A 347 8.55 17.43 -25.37
CA ALA A 347 7.68 17.55 -26.53
C ALA A 347 7.94 18.86 -27.32
N VAL A 348 8.23 19.97 -26.65
CA VAL A 348 8.66 21.21 -27.32
C VAL A 348 9.96 21.00 -28.10
N LYS A 349 10.95 20.31 -27.52
CA LYS A 349 12.22 20.00 -28.22
C LYS A 349 12.01 19.07 -29.41
N MET A 350 11.17 18.04 -29.27
CA MET A 350 10.87 17.10 -30.35
C MET A 350 10.15 17.80 -31.51
N ARG A 351 9.19 18.69 -31.23
CA ARG A 351 8.54 19.49 -32.27
C ARG A 351 9.53 20.37 -33.03
N GLY A 352 10.52 20.93 -32.32
CA GLY A 352 11.59 21.72 -32.94
C GLY A 352 12.59 20.93 -33.78
N ALA A 353 12.58 19.59 -33.72
CA ALA A 353 13.45 18.71 -34.52
C ALA A 353 12.74 18.09 -35.73
N VAL A 354 11.41 18.26 -35.83
CA VAL A 354 10.59 17.84 -36.98
C VAL A 354 10.60 18.91 -38.09
N PHE A 355 11.13 20.09 -37.78
CA PHE A 355 11.48 21.17 -38.71
C PHE A 355 12.99 21.37 -38.71
#